data_AF-A0A4U9IC20-F1
#
_entry.id   AF-A0A4U9IC20-F1
#
_cell.length_a   1.000
_cell.length_b   1.000
_cell.length_c   1.000
_cell.angle_alpha   90.00
_cell.angle_beta   90.00
_cell.angle_gamma   90.00
#
_symmetry.space_group_name_H-M   'P 1'
#
loop_
_entity.id
_entity.type
_entity.pdbx_description
1 polymer ?
#
loop_
_entity_poly.entity_id
_entity_poly.type
_entity_poly.pdbx_seq_one_letter_code
_entity_poly.pdbx_strand_id
1 'polypeptide(L)'
;MIVGDINQLQAAGLPAAFCQAVDQALSAGIASLAPGSYPLQGDTVFVNVMQFATQPPEEKRAELHRNYIDIQILLEGEERIYYGLAGSARDCDAWHEQEDYQLCQQTESEQALTLKPGMFAVFMPGGAA
;
A
#
# COMPACT_ATOMS: atom_id res chain seq x y z
N MET A 1 6.78 2.30 8.37
CA MET A 1 5.48 2.80 7.85
C MET A 1 5.48 4.31 7.95
N ILE A 2 4.97 5.00 6.93
CA ILE A 2 4.65 6.44 6.99
C ILE A 2 3.15 6.59 6.70
N VAL A 3 2.45 7.45 7.43
CA VAL A 3 1.03 7.77 7.18
C VAL A 3 0.87 9.27 7.11
N GLY A 4 -0.01 9.74 6.22
CA GLY A 4 -0.26 11.17 6.07
C GLY A 4 -1.45 11.48 5.17
N ASP A 5 -1.56 12.75 4.81
CA ASP A 5 -2.57 13.27 3.90
C ASP A 5 -1.89 13.70 2.59
N ILE A 6 -2.53 13.41 1.45
CA ILE A 6 -1.98 13.72 0.13
C ILE A 6 -1.75 15.21 -0.11
N ASN A 7 -2.37 16.10 0.66
CA ASN A 7 -2.13 17.54 0.58
C ASN A 7 -0.90 18.00 1.41
N GLN A 8 -0.26 17.08 2.14
CA GLN A 8 0.84 17.38 3.07
C GLN A 8 2.02 16.40 2.94
N LEU A 9 2.26 15.83 1.75
CA LEU A 9 3.28 14.79 1.50
C LEU A 9 4.67 15.12 2.08
N GLN A 10 5.18 16.31 1.81
CA GLN A 10 6.51 16.74 2.27
C GLN A 10 6.55 16.93 3.79
N ALA A 11 5.47 17.46 4.38
CA ALA A 11 5.37 17.66 5.83
C ALA A 11 5.26 16.34 6.58
N ALA A 12 4.72 15.28 5.96
CA ALA A 12 4.73 13.92 6.48
C ALA A 12 6.12 13.25 6.42
N GLY A 13 7.14 13.92 5.87
CA GLY A 13 8.52 13.44 5.84
C GLY A 13 8.81 12.45 4.72
N LEU A 14 8.00 12.43 3.66
CA LEU A 14 8.22 11.53 2.52
C LEU A 14 9.48 11.94 1.75
N PRO A 15 10.32 10.96 1.36
CA PRO A 15 11.39 11.20 0.40
C PRO A 15 10.85 11.85 -0.88
N ALA A 16 11.64 12.72 -1.50
CA ALA A 16 11.23 13.47 -2.69
C ALA A 16 10.72 12.58 -3.84
N ALA A 17 11.33 11.40 -4.03
CA ALA A 17 10.89 10.44 -5.03
C ALA A 17 9.47 9.91 -4.78
N PHE A 18 9.07 9.73 -3.52
CA PHE A 18 7.73 9.25 -3.17
C PHE A 18 6.70 10.35 -3.36
N CYS A 19 7.05 11.59 -2.96
CA CYS A 19 6.22 12.76 -3.27
C CYS A 19 5.97 12.87 -4.78
N GLN A 20 7.02 12.74 -5.59
CA GLN A 20 6.91 12.78 -7.06
C GLN A 20 6.01 11.67 -7.62
N ALA A 21 6.12 10.44 -7.11
CA ALA A 21 5.26 9.33 -7.54
C ALA A 21 3.78 9.60 -7.21
N VAL A 22 3.49 10.09 -6.00
CA VAL A 22 2.13 10.46 -5.60
C VAL A 22 1.59 11.63 -6.43
N ASP A 23 2.39 12.69 -6.62
CA ASP A 23 2.02 13.85 -7.43
C ASP A 23 1.71 13.45 -8.89
N GLN A 24 2.49 12.54 -9.47
CA GLN A 24 2.25 12.00 -10.81
C GLN A 24 0.93 11.22 -10.87
N ALA A 25 0.68 10.35 -9.90
CA ALA A 25 -0.55 9.58 -9.83
C ALA A 25 -1.79 10.50 -9.70
N LEU A 26 -1.73 11.49 -8.80
CA LEU A 26 -2.80 12.47 -8.63
C LEU A 26 -3.01 13.32 -9.88
N SER A 27 -1.93 13.77 -10.52
CA SER A 27 -1.98 14.54 -11.77
C SER A 27 -2.54 13.74 -12.95
N ALA A 28 -2.33 12.42 -12.95
CA ALA A 28 -2.94 11.51 -13.93
C ALA A 28 -4.44 11.26 -13.70
N GLY A 29 -5.01 11.81 -12.61
CA GLY A 29 -6.44 11.72 -12.34
C GLY A 29 -6.90 10.34 -11.89
N ILE A 30 -6.10 9.63 -11.09
CA ILE A 30 -6.38 8.25 -10.63
C ILE A 30 -7.78 8.07 -10.03
N ALA A 31 -8.36 9.11 -9.42
CA ALA A 31 -9.73 9.09 -8.87
C ALA A 31 -10.83 8.90 -9.94
N SER A 32 -10.52 9.10 -11.21
CA SER A 32 -11.46 8.94 -12.33
C SER A 32 -11.10 7.77 -13.26
N LEU A 33 -10.03 7.03 -12.96
CA LEU A 33 -9.64 5.85 -13.73
C LEU A 33 -10.52 4.65 -13.36
N ALA A 34 -10.75 3.78 -14.34
CA ALA A 34 -11.33 2.48 -14.08
C ALA A 34 -10.33 1.61 -13.29
N PRO A 35 -10.80 0.57 -12.57
CA PRO A 35 -9.89 -0.39 -11.95
C PRO A 35 -8.94 -1.03 -12.97
N GLY A 36 -7.65 -1.08 -12.65
CA GLY A 36 -6.60 -1.56 -13.55
C GLY A 36 -5.20 -1.12 -13.13
N SER A 37 -4.20 -1.58 -13.87
CA SER A 37 -2.79 -1.21 -13.67
C SER A 37 -2.34 -0.20 -14.73
N TYR A 38 -1.73 0.89 -14.27
CA TYR A 38 -1.31 2.01 -15.13
C TYR A 38 0.16 2.35 -14.85
N PRO A 39 1.07 2.21 -15.83
CA PRO A 39 2.46 2.60 -15.65
C PRO A 39 2.59 4.13 -15.61
N LEU A 40 3.36 4.66 -14.65
CA LEU A 40 3.69 6.09 -14.54
C LEU A 40 5.12 6.36 -15.03
N GLN A 41 6.07 5.47 -14.71
CA GLN A 41 7.47 5.53 -15.14
C GLN A 41 8.01 4.13 -15.47
N GLY A 42 7.70 3.65 -16.68
CA GLY A 42 8.05 2.29 -17.10
C GLY A 42 7.58 1.26 -16.07
N ASP A 43 8.47 0.32 -15.73
CA ASP A 43 8.17 -0.75 -14.77
C ASP A 43 8.55 -0.38 -13.33
N THR A 44 9.12 0.82 -13.11
CA THR A 44 9.65 1.23 -11.78
C THR A 44 8.63 1.93 -10.91
N VAL A 45 7.65 2.59 -11.53
CA VAL A 45 6.56 3.28 -10.84
C VAL A 45 5.29 3.05 -11.66
N PHE A 46 4.32 2.39 -11.05
CA PHE A 46 3.01 2.14 -11.62
C PHE A 46 1.96 2.30 -10.52
N VAL A 47 0.71 2.51 -10.91
CA VAL A 47 -0.42 2.62 -10.00
C VAL A 47 -1.44 1.53 -10.32
N ASN A 48 -1.87 0.82 -9.28
CA ASN A 48 -3.00 -0.11 -9.37
C ASN A 48 -4.22 0.58 -8.77
N VAL A 49 -5.21 0.88 -9.60
CA VAL A 49 -6.50 1.39 -9.16
C VAL A 49 -7.41 0.20 -8.90
N MET A 50 -7.95 0.12 -7.69
CA MET A 50 -8.77 -1.00 -7.25
C MET A 50 -10.07 -0.48 -6.64
N GLN A 51 -11.15 -1.25 -6.84
CA GLN A 51 -12.44 -0.98 -6.21
C GLN A 51 -13.01 -2.30 -5.70
N PHE A 52 -13.17 -2.42 -4.39
CA PHE A 52 -13.70 -3.62 -3.74
C PHE A 52 -14.43 -3.25 -2.44
N ALA A 53 -15.27 -4.16 -1.97
CA ALA A 53 -15.82 -4.07 -0.62
C ALA A 53 -14.80 -4.63 0.37
N THR A 54 -14.59 -3.92 1.49
CA THR A 54 -13.72 -4.41 2.57
C THR A 54 -14.28 -5.69 3.17
N GLN A 55 -13.39 -6.53 3.68
CA GLN A 55 -13.71 -7.82 4.28
C GLN A 55 -13.26 -7.87 5.74
N PRO A 56 -13.82 -8.78 6.54
CA PRO A 56 -13.31 -9.06 7.88
C PRO A 56 -11.82 -9.46 7.84
N PRO A 57 -11.01 -9.05 8.83
CA PRO A 57 -9.58 -9.38 8.87
C PRO A 57 -9.31 -10.89 8.86
N GLU A 58 -10.19 -11.68 9.49
CA GLU A 58 -10.12 -13.16 9.51
C GLU A 58 -10.17 -13.79 8.11
N GLU A 59 -10.70 -13.09 7.11
CA GLU A 59 -10.80 -13.56 5.73
C GLU A 59 -9.63 -13.10 4.85
N LYS A 60 -8.70 -12.32 5.41
CA LYS A 60 -7.54 -11.76 4.71
C LYS A 60 -6.24 -12.32 5.28
N ARG A 61 -5.21 -12.29 4.44
CA ARG A 61 -3.84 -12.67 4.79
C ARG A 61 -2.96 -11.47 4.56
N ALA A 62 -1.96 -11.29 5.43
CA ALA A 62 -1.00 -10.21 5.26
C ALA A 62 -0.08 -10.51 4.08
N GLU A 63 0.16 -9.50 3.27
CA GLU A 63 1.05 -9.51 2.12
C GLU A 63 2.34 -8.77 2.44
N LEU A 64 3.45 -9.25 1.89
CA LEU A 64 4.77 -8.64 2.05
C LEU A 64 5.46 -8.53 0.70
N HIS A 65 6.14 -7.40 0.49
CA HIS A 65 6.99 -7.17 -0.68
C HIS A 65 8.48 -7.11 -0.30
N ARG A 66 9.37 -7.46 -1.24
CA ARG A 66 10.83 -7.39 -1.04
C ARG A 66 11.48 -6.30 -1.88
N ASN A 67 10.98 -6.08 -3.08
CA ASN A 67 11.56 -5.16 -4.05
C ASN A 67 10.76 -3.86 -4.15
N TYR A 68 9.43 -3.92 -4.01
CA TYR A 68 8.56 -2.76 -4.11
C TYR A 68 8.18 -2.15 -2.76
N ILE A 69 7.91 -0.84 -2.81
CA ILE A 69 7.33 -0.06 -1.72
C ILE A 69 5.88 0.21 -2.12
N ASP A 70 4.98 -0.06 -1.19
CA ASP A 70 3.56 0.23 -1.38
C ASP A 70 3.24 1.62 -0.87
N ILE A 71 2.64 2.46 -1.72
CA ILE A 71 2.01 3.72 -1.34
C ILE A 71 0.52 3.58 -1.60
N GLN A 72 -0.22 3.18 -0.58
CA GLN A 72 -1.66 2.98 -0.66
C GLN A 72 -2.36 4.31 -0.38
N ILE A 73 -3.20 4.79 -1.30
CA ILE A 73 -3.95 6.04 -1.19
C ILE A 73 -5.44 5.68 -1.20
N LEU A 74 -6.18 6.06 -0.16
CA LEU A 74 -7.61 5.85 -0.15
C LEU A 74 -8.31 6.97 -0.92
N LEU A 75 -9.00 6.62 -2.01
CA LEU A 75 -9.68 7.58 -2.88
C LEU A 75 -11.13 7.83 -2.44
N GLU A 76 -11.83 6.80 -2.00
CA GLU A 76 -13.23 6.86 -1.55
C GLU A 76 -13.49 5.83 -0.43
N GLY A 77 -14.48 6.12 0.43
CA GLY A 77 -14.93 5.19 1.47
C GLY A 77 -14.09 5.23 2.76
N GLU A 78 -13.88 4.06 3.35
CA GLU A 78 -13.07 3.84 4.55
C GLU A 78 -12.43 2.47 4.46
N GLU A 79 -11.16 2.37 4.80
CA GLU A 79 -10.43 1.11 4.82
C GLU A 79 -9.67 0.97 6.15
N ARG A 80 -9.70 -0.24 6.72
CA ARG A 80 -8.88 -0.60 7.88
C ARG A 80 -7.80 -1.57 7.41
N ILE A 81 -6.55 -1.16 7.51
CA ILE A 81 -5.39 -1.99 7.17
C ILE A 81 -4.79 -2.51 8.48
N TYR A 82 -4.54 -3.80 8.54
CA TYR A 82 -3.82 -4.44 9.63
C TYR A 82 -2.39 -4.67 9.17
N TYR A 83 -1.41 -4.25 9.95
CA TYR A 83 -0.02 -4.26 9.52
C TYR A 83 0.95 -4.61 10.64
N GLY A 84 2.14 -5.04 10.24
CA GLY A 84 3.26 -5.32 11.12
C GLY A 84 4.58 -4.79 10.57
N LEU A 85 5.55 -4.61 11.47
CA LEU A 85 6.89 -4.15 11.10
C LEU A 85 7.72 -5.29 10.49
N ALA A 86 8.82 -4.94 9.84
CA ALA A 86 9.69 -5.93 9.22
C ALA A 86 10.07 -7.07 10.18
N GLY A 87 9.84 -8.31 9.72
CA GLY A 87 10.10 -9.51 10.52
C GLY A 87 8.97 -9.92 11.47
N SER A 88 7.80 -9.27 11.44
CA SER A 88 6.62 -9.67 12.23
C SER A 88 5.81 -10.81 11.62
N ALA A 89 5.91 -11.03 10.31
CA ALA A 89 5.09 -12.02 9.62
C ALA A 89 5.44 -13.47 10.00
N ARG A 90 4.42 -14.31 10.15
CA ARG A 90 4.50 -15.72 10.57
C ARG A 90 3.60 -16.57 9.68
N ASP A 91 3.90 -17.87 9.61
CA ASP A 91 3.13 -18.86 8.85
C ASP A 91 2.91 -18.44 7.39
N CYS A 92 4.04 -18.21 6.71
CA CYS A 92 4.09 -17.68 5.36
C CYS A 92 4.21 -18.77 4.30
N ASP A 93 3.56 -18.56 3.15
CA ASP A 93 3.64 -19.44 1.99
C ASP A 93 4.98 -19.27 1.25
N ALA A 94 5.14 -19.97 0.12
CA ALA A 94 6.26 -19.74 -0.79
C ALA A 94 6.23 -18.32 -1.37
N TRP A 95 7.40 -17.82 -1.74
CA TRP A 95 7.54 -16.51 -2.37
C TRP A 95 7.07 -16.54 -3.83
N HIS A 96 6.30 -15.53 -4.24
CA HIS A 96 5.89 -15.32 -5.62
C HIS A 96 6.88 -14.37 -6.31
N GLU A 97 7.98 -14.92 -6.82
CA GLU A 97 9.12 -14.14 -7.36
C GLU A 97 8.74 -13.15 -8.48
N GLN A 98 7.77 -13.50 -9.33
CA GLN A 98 7.39 -12.66 -10.48
C GLN A 98 6.54 -11.44 -10.08
N GLU A 99 5.73 -11.59 -9.02
CA GLU A 99 4.78 -10.60 -8.55
C GLU A 99 5.27 -9.90 -7.27
N ASP A 100 6.46 -10.26 -6.79
CA ASP A 100 7.14 -9.72 -5.61
C ASP A 100 6.30 -9.78 -4.32
N TYR A 101 5.56 -10.87 -4.07
CA TYR A 101 4.80 -10.99 -2.83
C TYR A 101 4.93 -12.33 -2.12
N GLN A 102 4.59 -12.32 -0.84
CA GLN A 102 4.38 -13.51 -0.01
C GLN A 102 3.20 -13.29 0.93
N LEU A 103 2.35 -14.30 1.03
CA LEU A 103 1.20 -14.29 1.92
C LEU A 103 1.50 -14.99 3.24
N CYS A 104 1.09 -14.38 4.35
CA CYS A 104 1.31 -14.88 5.70
C CYS A 104 -0.01 -14.91 6.47
N GLN A 105 -0.20 -15.93 7.31
CA GLN A 105 -1.44 -16.09 8.08
C GLN A 105 -1.46 -15.26 9.35
N GLN A 106 -0.30 -14.85 9.84
CA GLN A 106 -0.18 -14.18 11.13
C GLN A 106 0.83 -13.03 11.08
N THR A 107 0.54 -11.99 11.84
CA THR A 107 1.40 -10.83 12.03
C THR A 107 1.63 -10.62 13.52
N GLU A 108 2.87 -10.81 13.99
CA GLU A 108 3.22 -10.55 15.38
C GLU A 108 3.13 -9.05 15.72
N SER A 109 2.56 -8.72 16.88
CA SER A 109 2.37 -7.32 17.30
C SER A 109 1.62 -6.48 16.26
N GLU A 110 0.59 -7.09 15.66
CA GLU A 110 -0.25 -6.45 14.65
C GLU A 110 -0.83 -5.12 15.15
N GLN A 111 -0.78 -4.13 14.26
CA GLN A 111 -1.36 -2.81 14.46
C GLN A 111 -2.43 -2.57 13.41
N ALA A 112 -3.31 -1.61 13.68
CA ALA A 112 -4.41 -1.31 12.79
C ALA A 112 -4.42 0.19 12.43
N LEU A 113 -4.56 0.50 11.14
CA LEU A 113 -4.63 1.85 10.59
C LEU A 113 -5.94 2.04 9.84
N THR A 114 -6.75 3.02 10.24
CA THR A 114 -7.92 3.44 9.43
C THR A 114 -7.51 4.52 8.45
N LEU A 115 -7.71 4.28 7.16
CA LEU A 115 -7.62 5.28 6.12
C LEU A 115 -8.99 5.92 5.84
N LYS A 116 -8.94 7.23 5.56
CA LYS A 116 -10.05 8.05 5.06
C LYS A 116 -9.66 8.64 3.70
N PRO A 117 -10.62 9.10 2.88
CA PRO A 117 -10.32 9.63 1.56
C PRO A 117 -9.28 10.75 1.64
N GLY A 118 -8.24 10.67 0.82
CA GLY A 118 -7.10 11.59 0.83
C GLY A 118 -5.97 11.21 1.79
N MET A 119 -6.13 10.18 2.62
CA MET A 119 -5.02 9.62 3.40
C MET A 119 -4.20 8.65 2.55
N PHE A 120 -2.92 8.55 2.88
CA PHE A 120 -2.04 7.53 2.34
C PHE A 120 -1.28 6.79 3.44
N ALA A 121 -0.89 5.55 3.15
CA ALA A 121 0.02 4.73 3.95
C ALA A 121 1.17 4.23 3.08
N VAL A 122 2.39 4.27 3.62
CA VAL A 122 3.60 3.76 2.99
C VAL A 122 4.09 2.51 3.73
N PHE A 123 4.09 1.37 3.05
CA PHE A 123 4.65 0.11 3.54
C PHE A 123 6.00 -0.15 2.87
N MET A 124 7.03 -0.28 3.70
CA MET A 124 8.39 -0.55 3.22
C MET A 124 8.58 -2.06 3.04
N PRO A 125 9.52 -2.49 2.17
CA PRO A 125 9.87 -3.89 2.01
C PRO A 125 10.06 -4.63 3.34
N GLY A 126 9.50 -5.83 3.41
CA GLY A 126 9.51 -6.71 4.58
C GLY A 126 8.45 -6.38 5.64
N GLY A 127 7.77 -5.23 5.57
CA GLY A 127 6.56 -4.99 6.35
C GLY A 127 5.40 -5.85 5.85
N ALA A 128 4.51 -6.24 6.77
CA ALA A 128 3.30 -7.01 6.46
C ALA A 128 2.10 -6.08 6.49
N ALA A 129 1.23 -6.12 5.48
CA ALA A 129 0.02 -5.30 5.38
C ALA A 129 -1.11 -6.04 4.66
#